data_AF-A0ABD5YYG9-F1
#
_entry.id   AF-A0ABD5YYG9-F1
#
_cell.length_a   1.000
_cell.length_b   1.000
_cell.length_c   1.000
_cell.angle_alpha   90.00
_cell.angle_beta   90.00
_cell.angle_gamma   90.00
#
_symmetry.space_group_name_H-M   'P 1'
#
loop_
_entity.id
_entity.type
_entity.pdbx_description
1 polymer ?
#
loop_
_entity_poly.entity_id
_entity_poly.type
_entity_poly.pdbx_seq_one_letter_code
_entity_poly.pdbx_strand_id
1 'polypeptide(L)'
;MNAQADDFVINTDTDLSESVSFYRNTLGLELEMLSEEGGFAEFALPPTTLALGEADPQMLVSPGEGGTSVAMAVDDVEAATEELRNDGTHGRVDQFP
;
A
#
# COMPACT_ATOMS: atom_id res chain seq x y z
N MET A 1 20.55 1.88 -1.35
CA MET A 1 19.27 2.23 -0.74
C MET A 1 19.40 1.99 0.75
N ASN A 2 18.83 2.85 1.61
CA ASN A 2 18.76 2.60 3.05
C ASN A 2 17.29 2.52 3.49
N ALA A 3 16.70 1.33 3.43
CA ALA A 3 15.32 1.11 3.87
C ALA A 3 15.24 1.11 5.39
N GLN A 4 14.32 1.89 5.96
CA GLN A 4 14.24 2.11 7.41
C GLN A 4 13.23 1.19 8.09
N ALA A 5 12.05 0.98 7.47
CA ALA A 5 10.97 0.13 7.96
C ALA A 5 9.95 -0.16 6.83
N ASP A 6 9.05 -1.10 7.08
CA ASP A 6 7.81 -1.25 6.31
C ASP A 6 6.87 -0.09 6.69
N ASP A 7 6.58 0.79 5.74
CA ASP A 7 5.66 1.92 5.93
C ASP A 7 4.22 1.41 5.99
N PHE A 8 3.81 0.68 4.95
CA PHE A 8 2.55 -0.04 4.94
C PHE A 8 2.61 -1.31 4.10
N VAL A 9 1.67 -2.20 4.39
CA VAL A 9 1.36 -3.38 3.57
C VAL A 9 0.01 -3.14 2.92
N ILE A 10 -0.08 -3.22 1.59
CA ILE A 10 -1.34 -3.00 0.86
C ILE A 10 -1.89 -4.28 0.23
N ASN A 11 -3.19 -4.49 0.44
CA ASN A 11 -4.00 -5.47 -0.26
C ASN A 11 -5.02 -4.76 -1.15
N THR A 12 -5.33 -5.33 -2.31
CA THR A 12 -6.35 -4.78 -3.22
C THR A 12 -7.62 -5.61 -3.15
N ASP A 13 -8.75 -4.94 -2.99
CA ASP A 13 -10.05 -5.56 -2.78
C ASP A 13 -11.05 -5.18 -3.87
N THR A 14 -11.99 -6.09 -4.16
CA THR A 14 -13.07 -5.86 -5.14
C THR A 14 -14.21 -5.02 -4.59
N ASP A 15 -14.35 -4.96 -3.28
CA ASP A 15 -15.31 -4.11 -2.55
C ASP A 15 -14.62 -3.58 -1.29
N LEU A 16 -14.20 -2.31 -1.35
CA LEU A 16 -13.49 -1.68 -0.24
C LEU A 16 -14.42 -1.46 0.96
N SER A 17 -15.71 -1.18 0.75
CA SER A 17 -16.66 -0.93 1.84
C SER A 17 -16.93 -2.19 2.66
N GLU A 18 -17.11 -3.33 2.00
CA GLU A 18 -17.22 -4.63 2.65
C GLU A 18 -15.94 -4.97 3.42
N SER A 19 -14.78 -4.74 2.80
CA SER A 19 -13.48 -5.02 3.41
C SER A 19 -13.21 -4.13 4.62
N VAL A 20 -13.45 -2.82 4.52
CA VAL A 20 -13.35 -1.88 5.65
C VAL A 20 -14.24 -2.31 6.81
N SER A 21 -15.47 -2.72 6.51
CA SER A 21 -16.40 -3.23 7.51
C SER A 21 -15.88 -4.51 8.19
N PHE A 22 -15.25 -5.40 7.45
CA PHE A 22 -14.62 -6.60 8.00
C PHE A 22 -13.47 -6.26 8.94
N TYR A 23 -12.46 -5.50 8.48
CA TYR A 23 -11.28 -5.18 9.30
C TYR A 23 -11.64 -4.36 10.54
N ARG A 24 -12.55 -3.39 10.42
CA ARG A 24 -13.01 -2.58 11.55
C ARG A 24 -13.91 -3.35 12.51
N ASN A 25 -15.00 -3.94 12.01
CA ASN A 25 -16.08 -4.43 12.87
C ASN A 25 -15.89 -5.89 13.28
N THR A 26 -15.19 -6.69 12.45
CA THR A 26 -14.93 -8.11 12.73
C THR A 26 -13.58 -8.31 13.40
N LEU A 27 -12.52 -7.69 12.87
CA LEU A 27 -11.17 -7.82 13.42
C LEU A 27 -10.84 -6.77 14.48
N GLY A 28 -11.62 -5.69 14.57
CA GLY A 28 -11.46 -4.67 15.61
C GLY A 28 -10.27 -3.74 15.38
N LEU A 29 -9.77 -3.64 14.14
CA LEU A 29 -8.68 -2.71 13.83
C LEU A 29 -9.18 -1.26 13.86
N GLU A 30 -8.30 -0.35 14.28
CA GLU A 30 -8.56 1.08 14.24
C GLU A 30 -8.39 1.61 12.82
N LEU A 31 -9.47 2.16 12.26
CA LEU A 31 -9.46 2.83 10.96
C LEU A 31 -8.89 4.23 11.14
N GLU A 32 -7.72 4.49 10.56
CA GLU A 32 -7.03 5.78 10.66
C GLU A 32 -7.39 6.71 9.50
N MET A 33 -7.56 6.16 8.28
CA MET A 33 -7.95 6.91 7.10
C MET A 33 -8.93 6.12 6.23
N LEU A 34 -9.90 6.83 5.64
CA LEU A 34 -10.75 6.33 4.56
C LEU A 34 -10.90 7.44 3.53
N SER A 35 -10.48 7.18 2.30
CA SER A 35 -10.68 8.04 1.14
C SER A 35 -11.58 7.33 0.15
N GLU A 36 -12.88 7.63 0.20
CA GLU A 36 -13.86 7.05 -0.74
C GLU A 36 -13.60 7.52 -2.18
N GLU A 37 -13.18 8.78 -2.37
CA GLU A 37 -12.83 9.31 -3.70
C GLU A 37 -11.51 8.72 -4.22
N GLY A 38 -10.55 8.48 -3.33
CA GLY A 38 -9.27 7.87 -3.67
C GLY A 38 -9.28 6.34 -3.71
N GLY A 39 -10.38 5.71 -3.33
CA GLY A 39 -10.51 4.25 -3.32
C GLY A 39 -9.53 3.56 -2.38
N PHE A 40 -9.22 4.10 -1.20
CA PHE A 40 -8.33 3.43 -0.24
C PHE A 40 -8.71 3.66 1.22
N ALA A 41 -8.23 2.77 2.09
CA ALA A 41 -8.38 2.86 3.54
C ALA A 41 -7.09 2.40 4.24
N GLU A 42 -6.82 2.95 5.42
CA GLU A 42 -5.65 2.62 6.23
C GLU A 42 -6.06 2.29 7.66
N PHE A 43 -5.43 1.25 8.20
CA PHE A 43 -5.66 0.76 9.55
C PHE A 43 -4.37 0.75 10.35
N ALA A 44 -4.46 1.14 11.63
CA ALA A 44 -3.37 1.01 12.56
C ALA A 44 -3.03 -0.48 12.78
N LEU A 45 -1.81 -0.89 12.47
CA LEU A 45 -1.30 -2.23 12.74
C LEU A 45 0.16 -2.20 13.22
N PRO A 46 0.44 -1.63 14.42
CA PRO A 46 1.81 -1.37 14.85
C PRO A 46 2.70 -2.62 14.79
N PRO A 47 3.95 -2.50 14.31
CA PRO A 47 4.67 -1.25 14.06
C PRO A 47 4.47 -0.66 12.64
N THR A 48 3.50 -1.13 11.85
CA THR A 48 3.28 -0.69 10.47
C THR A 48 1.80 -0.30 10.26
N THR A 49 1.43 0.02 9.02
CA THR A 49 0.06 0.30 8.60
C THR A 49 -0.45 -0.80 7.67
N LEU A 50 -1.70 -1.22 7.85
CA LEU A 50 -2.40 -2.05 6.87
C LEU A 50 -3.23 -1.14 5.97
N ALA A 51 -2.89 -1.09 4.68
CA ALA A 51 -3.63 -0.37 3.67
C ALA A 51 -4.51 -1.32 2.85
N LEU A 52 -5.70 -0.86 2.48
CA LEU A 52 -6.59 -1.50 1.51
C LEU A 52 -6.79 -0.55 0.34
N GLY A 53 -6.69 -1.06 -0.88
CA GLY A 53 -6.99 -0.30 -2.10
C GLY A 53 -8.14 -0.94 -2.88
N GLU A 54 -8.96 -0.14 -3.52
CA GLU A 54 -9.90 -0.60 -4.54
C GLU A 54 -9.15 -1.15 -5.75
N ALA A 55 -9.80 -2.08 -6.43
CA ALA A 55 -9.34 -2.59 -7.71
C ALA A 55 -9.27 -1.46 -8.76
N ASP A 56 -8.06 -1.01 -9.06
CA ASP A 56 -7.80 -0.05 -10.13
C ASP A 56 -6.75 -0.63 -11.11
N PRO A 57 -6.94 -0.51 -12.44
CA PRO A 57 -5.95 -0.95 -13.43
C PRO A 57 -4.55 -0.33 -13.30
N GLN A 58 -4.42 0.79 -12.59
CA GLN A 58 -3.17 1.49 -12.29
C GLN A 58 -2.46 0.88 -11.07
N MET A 59 -3.17 0.14 -10.21
CA MET A 59 -2.57 -0.50 -9.04
C MET A 59 -1.64 -1.65 -9.43
N LEU A 60 -0.58 -1.83 -8.65
CA LEU A 60 0.46 -2.84 -8.89
C LEU A 60 -0.01 -4.28 -8.58
N VAL A 61 -1.07 -4.41 -7.78
CA VAL A 61 -1.65 -5.67 -7.33
C VAL A 61 -3.15 -5.66 -7.65
N SER A 62 -3.65 -6.81 -8.11
CA SER A 62 -5.06 -7.00 -8.46
C SER A 62 -5.70 -8.01 -7.50
N PRO A 63 -6.97 -7.82 -7.10
CA PRO A 63 -7.64 -8.75 -6.21
C PRO A 63 -7.68 -10.17 -6.80
N GLY A 64 -7.40 -11.18 -5.96
CA GLY A 64 -7.57 -12.60 -6.33
C GLY A 64 -6.52 -13.18 -7.29
N GLU A 65 -5.69 -12.37 -7.95
CA GLU A 65 -4.56 -12.85 -8.78
C GLU A 65 -3.31 -13.18 -7.96
N GLY A 66 -3.36 -12.95 -6.65
CA GLY A 66 -2.26 -13.17 -5.71
C GLY A 66 -1.27 -12.00 -5.74
N GLY A 67 -1.09 -11.35 -4.60
CA GLY A 67 -0.11 -10.29 -4.44
C GLY A 67 -0.42 -9.39 -3.26
N THR A 68 0.63 -9.02 -2.56
CA THR A 68 0.63 -7.99 -1.52
C THR A 68 1.80 -7.09 -1.85
N SER A 69 1.60 -5.78 -1.82
CA SER A 69 2.71 -4.83 -1.97
C SER A 69 3.14 -4.35 -0.60
N VAL A 70 4.45 -4.24 -0.42
CA VAL A 70 5.06 -3.65 0.78
C VAL A 70 5.66 -2.31 0.36
N ALA A 71 5.23 -1.24 1.01
CA ALA A 71 5.85 0.06 0.88
C ALA A 71 6.96 0.19 1.92
N MET A 72 8.12 0.67 1.49
CA MET A 72 9.30 0.83 2.34
C MET A 72 9.54 2.31 2.59
N ALA A 73 9.64 2.70 3.86
CA ALA A 73 10.03 4.05 4.23
C ALA A 73 11.53 4.25 3.92
N VAL A 74 11.83 5.36 3.24
CA VAL A 74 13.19 5.80 2.90
C VAL A 74 13.33 7.30 3.19
N ASP A 75 14.57 7.75 3.42
CA ASP A 75 14.84 9.15 3.78
C ASP A 75 14.54 10.13 2.61
N ASP A 76 14.77 9.70 1.38
CA ASP A 76 14.51 10.46 0.14
C ASP A 76 14.11 9.47 -0.97
N VAL A 77 12.85 9.57 -1.40
CA VAL A 77 12.27 8.67 -2.41
C VAL A 77 12.91 8.86 -3.78
N GLU A 78 13.23 10.10 -4.16
CA GLU A 78 13.85 10.39 -5.46
C GLU A 78 15.27 9.83 -5.51
N ALA A 79 16.07 10.07 -4.47
CA ALA A 79 17.42 9.56 -4.38
C ALA A 79 17.45 8.02 -4.32
N ALA A 80 16.56 7.39 -3.54
CA ALA A 80 16.45 5.93 -3.48
C ALA A 80 16.04 5.33 -4.84
N THR A 81 15.16 6.02 -5.56
CA THR A 81 14.73 5.61 -6.91
C THR A 81 15.86 5.71 -7.92
N GLU A 82 16.62 6.81 -7.91
CA GLU A 82 17.78 6.98 -8.80
C GLU A 82 18.86 5.92 -8.55
N GLU A 83 19.15 5.62 -7.29
CA GLU A 83 20.10 4.57 -6.90
C GLU A 83 19.65 3.20 -7.44
N LEU A 84 18.39 2.82 -7.22
CA LEU A 84 17.85 1.56 -7.73
C LEU A 84 17.89 1.46 -9.26
N ARG A 85 17.59 2.55 -9.98
CA ARG A 85 17.69 2.63 -11.44
C ARG A 85 19.13 2.44 -11.91
N ASN A 86 20.09 3.08 -11.26
CA ASN A 86 21.52 2.98 -11.59
C ASN A 86 22.07 1.57 -11.37
N ASP A 87 21.54 0.84 -10.38
CA ASP A 87 21.91 -0.55 -10.08
C ASP A 87 21.25 -1.58 -11.03
N GLY A 88 20.50 -1.12 -12.03
CA GLY A 88 19.85 -2.00 -13.02
C GLY A 88 18.55 -2.63 -12.51
N THR A 89 17.98 -2.13 -11.41
CA THR A 89 16.64 -2.51 -10.97
C THR A 89 15.61 -1.75 -11.80
N HIS A 90 14.75 -2.49 -12.50
CA HIS A 90 13.70 -1.93 -13.36
C HIS A 90 12.35 -2.04 -12.64
N GLY A 91 11.96 -0.98 -11.90
CA GLY A 91 10.65 -0.86 -11.29
C GLY A 91 9.72 0.06 -12.11
N ARG A 92 8.40 -0.10 -11.97
CA ARG A 92 7.44 0.93 -12.40
C ARG A 92 7.38 1.99 -11.30
N VAL A 93 8.25 3.00 -11.41
CA VAL A 93 8.46 4.02 -10.37
C VAL A 93 7.51 5.22 -10.49
N ASP A 94 6.56 5.17 -11.43
CA ASP A 94 5.78 6.34 -11.85
C ASP A 94 4.32 6.29 -11.36
N GLN A 95 4.01 5.52 -10.30
CA GLN A 95 2.61 5.13 -9.98
C GLN A 95 2.12 5.47 -8.57
N PHE A 96 2.88 6.21 -7.76
CA PHE A 96 2.37 6.74 -6.49
C PHE A 96 2.48 8.27 -6.48
N PRO A 97 1.36 9.01 -6.31
CA PRO A 97 1.36 10.47 -6.22
C PRO A 97 1.96 10.98 -4.90
#